data_AF-A0A9W6ZVH0-F1
#
_entry.id   AF-A0A9W6ZVH0-F1
#
_cell.length_a   1.000
_cell.length_b   1.000
_cell.length_c   1.000
_cell.angle_alpha   90.00
_cell.angle_beta   90.00
_cell.angle_gamma   90.00
#
_symmetry.space_group_name_H-M   'P 1'
#
loop_
_entity.id
_entity.type
_entity.pdbx_description
1 polymer ?
#
loop_
_entity_poly.entity_id
_entity_poly.type
_entity_poly.pdbx_seq_one_letter_code
_entity_poly.pdbx_strand_id
1 'polypeptide(L)'
;MRSVITLFAVLLSISSSAAFTFFPSHLPLHSTSTRLFAAPAGPALKQKVTLKSKTVAPGPAAPKAKTAEPKTRGDVETEDAPRYKVLLIGDEEYVEEHVVERMVDVIDDLDKKQSIEVFYAAQKGGKGLVGVYPLEQSEFYVEQLLRSEPMIFSELEKEGKGA
;
A
#
# COMPACT_ATOMS: atom_id res chain seq x y z
N MET A 1 -59.18 27.16 -17.59
CA MET A 1 -59.67 27.16 -16.20
C MET A 1 -58.56 26.53 -15.35
N ARG A 2 -57.63 27.36 -14.84
CA ARG A 2 -57.41 27.65 -13.40
C ARG A 2 -57.08 26.38 -12.58
N SER A 3 -55.81 25.96 -12.48
CA SER A 3 -54.80 26.40 -11.50
C SER A 3 -55.20 26.19 -10.05
N VAL A 4 -54.60 25.21 -9.35
CA VAL A 4 -54.06 25.36 -7.98
C VAL A 4 -52.90 24.37 -7.79
N ILE A 5 -51.69 24.91 -7.81
CA ILE A 5 -50.43 24.28 -7.39
C ILE A 5 -50.28 24.63 -5.91
N THR A 6 -50.32 23.64 -5.02
CA THR A 6 -50.10 23.88 -3.58
C THR A 6 -48.62 23.72 -3.27
N LEU A 7 -47.95 24.86 -3.32
CA LEU A 7 -46.58 25.14 -2.95
C LEU A 7 -46.51 25.20 -1.41
N PHE A 8 -45.81 24.25 -0.77
CA PHE A 8 -45.47 24.34 0.65
C PHE A 8 -43.98 24.69 0.77
N ALA A 9 -43.71 25.99 0.69
CA ALA A 9 -42.44 26.60 1.04
C ALA A 9 -42.62 27.27 2.41
N VAL A 10 -41.92 26.78 3.43
CA VAL A 10 -41.77 27.49 4.71
C VAL A 10 -40.29 27.73 4.96
N LEU A 11 -39.97 29.03 4.99
CA LEU A 11 -38.73 29.70 5.40
C LEU A 11 -38.08 29.04 6.63
N LEU A 12 -36.77 28.78 6.61
CA LEU A 12 -35.68 29.74 6.88
C LEU A 12 -35.73 30.37 8.29
N SER A 13 -34.96 29.79 9.21
CA SER A 13 -34.48 30.47 10.42
C SER A 13 -32.97 30.33 10.53
N ILE A 14 -32.32 31.48 10.42
CA ILE A 14 -30.89 31.74 10.51
C ILE A 14 -30.54 31.99 11.99
N SER A 15 -29.49 31.35 12.50
CA SER A 15 -28.73 31.84 13.67
C SER A 15 -27.30 31.29 13.56
N SER A 16 -26.40 31.99 12.87
CA SER A 16 -25.42 32.95 13.41
C SER A 16 -24.52 32.43 14.55
N SER A 17 -23.27 32.19 14.16
CA SER A 17 -22.04 32.64 14.84
C SER A 17 -21.60 31.99 16.15
N ALA A 18 -20.51 31.20 16.06
CA ALA A 18 -19.33 31.41 16.89
C ALA A 18 -18.09 30.80 16.22
N ALA A 19 -17.30 31.65 15.56
CA ALA A 19 -15.93 31.34 15.18
C ALA A 19 -15.06 31.38 16.44
N PHE A 20 -14.60 30.21 16.91
CA PHE A 20 -13.47 30.13 17.83
C PHE A 20 -12.25 29.64 17.07
N THR A 21 -11.43 30.61 16.68
CA THR A 21 -10.05 30.42 16.26
C THR A 21 -9.19 30.37 17.52
N PHE A 22 -8.57 29.24 17.79
CA PHE A 22 -7.43 29.13 18.71
C PHE A 22 -6.29 28.40 17.98
N PHE A 23 -5.45 29.20 17.31
CA PHE A 23 -4.01 28.92 17.16
C PHE A 23 -3.33 29.80 18.22
N PRO A 24 -2.32 29.36 19.01
CA PRO A 24 -1.00 28.87 18.54
C PRO A 24 -0.52 27.66 19.40
N SER A 25 0.65 27.01 19.29
CA SER A 25 1.99 27.42 18.91
C SER A 25 2.85 26.15 18.73
N HIS A 26 3.56 26.09 17.60
CA HIS A 26 4.84 25.43 17.35
C HIS A 26 5.64 24.90 18.57
N LEU A 27 6.00 23.61 18.52
CA LEU A 27 7.23 23.09 19.10
C LEU A 27 7.83 22.06 18.12
N PRO A 28 8.87 22.43 17.35
CA PRO A 28 9.74 21.46 16.71
C PRO A 28 11.06 21.43 17.49
N LEU A 29 11.34 20.38 18.25
CA LEU A 29 12.72 20.09 18.65
C LEU A 29 12.90 18.66 19.18
N HIS A 30 13.28 17.72 18.31
CA HIS A 30 14.41 16.83 18.62
C HIS A 30 15.00 16.26 17.32
N SER A 31 15.87 17.05 16.70
CA SER A 31 16.86 16.51 15.77
C SER A 31 18.01 15.97 16.61
N THR A 32 18.11 14.66 16.75
CA THR A 32 19.29 14.01 17.33
C THR A 32 20.40 14.05 16.27
N SER A 33 21.02 15.21 16.13
CA SER A 33 22.28 15.38 15.39
C SER A 33 23.42 14.88 16.26
N THR A 34 23.76 13.60 16.13
CA THR A 34 25.02 13.07 16.63
C THR A 34 26.14 13.47 15.66
N ARG A 35 26.72 14.65 15.85
CA ARG A 35 28.07 14.97 15.38
C ARG A 35 28.84 15.78 16.40
N LEU A 36 29.57 15.09 17.26
CA LEU A 36 30.73 15.62 17.98
C LEU A 36 31.85 14.58 17.94
N PHE A 37 32.57 14.53 16.83
CA PHE A 37 33.99 14.18 16.85
C PHE A 37 34.72 15.24 16.04
N ALA A 38 35.12 16.31 16.73
CA ALA A 38 36.21 17.16 16.30
C ALA A 38 37.52 16.38 16.48
N ALA A 39 38.34 16.40 15.44
CA ALA A 39 39.59 15.67 15.27
C ALA A 39 40.64 15.96 16.37
N PRO A 40 41.68 15.11 16.48
CA PRO A 40 42.88 15.45 15.70
C PRO A 40 43.63 14.24 15.10
N ALA A 41 44.20 14.49 13.91
CA ALA A 41 45.51 14.03 13.48
C ALA A 41 45.87 12.52 13.49
N GLY A 42 45.95 11.96 12.27
CA GLY A 42 47.02 11.02 11.89
C GLY A 42 46.60 9.58 11.60
N PRO A 43 47.36 8.85 10.76
CA PRO A 43 47.75 9.19 9.40
C PRO A 43 47.02 8.29 8.38
N ALA A 44 46.97 8.77 7.14
CA ALA A 44 46.45 8.08 5.97
C ALA A 44 47.05 6.67 5.81
N LEU A 45 46.26 5.64 6.13
CA LEU A 45 46.54 4.28 5.69
C LEU A 45 46.20 4.18 4.21
N LYS A 46 47.21 4.50 3.39
CA LYS A 46 47.26 4.09 1.99
C LYS A 46 47.26 2.56 1.95
N GLN A 47 46.09 1.95 1.81
CA GLN A 47 45.98 0.57 1.38
C GLN A 47 46.45 0.49 -0.08
N LYS A 48 47.76 0.34 -0.22
CA LYS A 48 48.45 -0.08 -1.44
C LYS A 48 48.09 -1.55 -1.68
N VAL A 49 46.93 -1.79 -2.27
CA VAL A 49 46.62 -3.09 -2.87
C VAL A 49 47.62 -3.27 -4.00
N THR A 50 48.63 -4.08 -3.70
CA THR A 50 49.68 -4.46 -4.63
C THR A 50 49.07 -5.43 -5.63
N LEU A 51 48.52 -4.89 -6.71
CA LEU A 51 48.29 -5.64 -7.93
C LEU A 51 49.67 -6.11 -8.42
N LYS A 52 50.01 -7.37 -8.16
CA LYS A 52 51.10 -8.05 -8.86
C LYS A 52 50.66 -8.23 -10.31
N SER A 53 50.83 -7.19 -11.13
CA SER A 53 50.83 -7.30 -12.58
C SER A 53 52.13 -8.01 -12.99
N LYS A 54 52.09 -9.34 -13.01
CA LYS A 54 53.13 -10.15 -13.63
C LYS A 54 52.97 -10.00 -15.14
N THR A 55 53.71 -9.05 -15.71
CA THR A 55 53.97 -8.95 -17.15
C THR A 55 54.71 -10.21 -17.58
N VAL A 56 54.06 -11.05 -18.38
CA VAL A 56 54.72 -12.08 -19.20
C VAL A 56 54.33 -11.81 -20.65
N ALA A 57 55.35 -11.75 -21.49
CA ALA A 57 55.35 -11.46 -22.91
C ALA A 57 54.48 -12.44 -23.74
N PRO A 58 54.16 -12.11 -25.01
CA PRO A 58 53.14 -12.80 -25.79
C PRO A 58 53.68 -14.13 -26.33
N GLY A 59 53.00 -15.23 -25.98
CA GLY A 59 53.25 -16.56 -26.51
C GLY A 59 52.13 -16.99 -27.48
N PRO A 60 52.44 -17.82 -28.49
CA PRO A 60 51.54 -18.15 -29.59
C PRO A 60 50.35 -19.03 -29.15
N ALA A 61 49.24 -18.85 -29.88
CA ALA A 61 47.92 -19.39 -29.61
C ALA A 61 47.88 -20.91 -29.38
N ALA A 62 47.27 -21.32 -28.27
CA ALA A 62 46.82 -22.68 -27.98
C ALA A 62 45.28 -22.73 -27.94
N PRO A 63 44.66 -23.87 -28.32
CA PRO A 63 43.30 -23.93 -28.84
C PRO A 63 42.22 -23.68 -27.79
N LYS A 64 41.13 -23.05 -28.23
CA LYS A 64 39.95 -22.71 -27.44
C LYS A 64 39.41 -23.94 -26.72
N ALA A 65 39.60 -24.01 -25.40
CA ALA A 65 38.87 -24.91 -24.53
C ALA A 65 37.38 -24.55 -24.62
N LYS A 66 36.56 -25.51 -25.03
CA LYS A 66 35.11 -25.35 -25.06
C LYS A 66 34.63 -25.18 -23.61
N THR A 67 34.25 -23.96 -23.26
CA THR A 67 33.52 -23.65 -22.04
C THR A 67 32.28 -24.54 -22.01
N ALA A 68 32.19 -25.42 -21.00
CA ALA A 68 31.03 -26.26 -20.80
C ALA A 68 29.79 -25.36 -20.65
N GLU A 69 28.81 -25.59 -21.52
CA GLU A 69 27.53 -24.89 -21.49
C GLU A 69 26.85 -25.16 -20.13
N PRO A 70 26.41 -24.11 -19.40
CA PRO A 70 25.71 -24.32 -18.15
C PRO A 70 24.39 -25.04 -18.46
N LYS A 71 24.30 -26.30 -18.00
CA LYS A 71 23.08 -27.12 -18.06
C LYS A 71 21.95 -26.32 -17.41
N THR A 72 21.04 -25.80 -18.24
CA THR A 72 19.85 -25.09 -17.81
C THR A 72 19.13 -25.95 -16.79
N ARG A 73 19.01 -25.44 -15.56
CA ARG A 73 18.19 -26.06 -14.52
C ARG A 73 16.79 -26.19 -15.12
N GLY A 74 16.30 -27.41 -15.25
CA GLY A 74 14.99 -27.69 -15.88
C GLY A 74 13.90 -26.86 -15.22
N ASP A 75 12.93 -26.45 -16.01
CA ASP A 75 11.72 -25.76 -15.54
C ASP A 75 11.09 -26.59 -14.43
N VAL A 76 11.27 -26.13 -13.19
CA VAL A 76 10.48 -26.59 -12.07
C VAL A 76 9.13 -25.90 -12.25
N GLU A 77 8.12 -26.65 -12.66
CA GLU A 77 6.73 -26.21 -12.69
C GLU A 77 6.35 -25.76 -11.28
N THR A 78 6.50 -24.46 -11.02
CA THR A 78 6.14 -23.86 -9.75
C THR A 78 4.66 -23.57 -9.83
N GLU A 79 3.85 -24.31 -9.06
CA GLU A 79 2.42 -24.07 -9.02
C GLU A 79 2.13 -22.63 -8.58
N ASP A 80 1.26 -21.94 -9.31
CA ASP A 80 0.82 -20.59 -8.93
C ASP A 80 0.16 -20.60 -7.55
N ALA A 81 0.58 -19.65 -6.71
CA ALA A 81 0.06 -19.49 -5.36
C ALA A 81 -1.45 -19.22 -5.37
N PRO A 82 -2.23 -19.79 -4.42
CA PRO A 82 -3.66 -19.53 -4.32
C PRO A 82 -3.96 -18.04 -4.08
N ARG A 83 -4.87 -17.49 -4.87
CA ARG A 83 -5.36 -16.12 -4.77
C ARG A 83 -6.75 -16.06 -4.15
N TYR A 84 -7.03 -14.98 -3.44
CA TYR A 84 -8.25 -14.76 -2.67
C TYR A 84 -8.82 -13.38 -2.98
N LYS A 85 -10.14 -13.33 -3.13
CA LYS A 85 -10.91 -12.10 -3.25
C LYS A 85 -11.19 -11.57 -1.86
N VAL A 86 -10.82 -10.31 -1.64
CA VAL A 86 -11.23 -9.55 -0.45
C VAL A 86 -12.51 -8.81 -0.78
N LEU A 87 -13.56 -9.06 0.00
CA LEU A 87 -14.89 -8.51 -0.19
C LEU A 87 -15.28 -7.66 1.01
N LEU A 88 -15.70 -6.42 0.77
CA LEU A 88 -16.30 -5.57 1.78
C LEU A 88 -17.76 -5.99 1.98
N ILE A 89 -18.18 -6.23 3.22
CA ILE A 89 -19.58 -6.47 3.56
C ILE A 89 -20.28 -5.13 3.73
N GLY A 90 -21.46 -4.96 3.12
CA GLY A 90 -22.27 -3.77 3.34
C GLY A 90 -22.99 -3.80 4.70
N ASP A 91 -23.03 -2.67 5.40
CA ASP A 91 -23.69 -2.50 6.70
C ASP A 91 -24.35 -1.11 6.78
N GLU A 92 -25.59 -1.03 7.27
CA GLU A 92 -26.35 0.22 7.40
C GLU A 92 -25.71 1.21 8.40
N GLU A 93 -24.94 0.72 9.38
CA GLU A 93 -24.27 1.56 10.38
C GLU A 93 -22.98 2.21 9.85
N TYR A 94 -22.53 1.85 8.65
CA TYR A 94 -21.28 2.38 8.10
C TYR A 94 -21.37 3.82 7.63
N VAL A 95 -20.41 4.62 8.10
CA VAL A 95 -20.15 5.97 7.60
C VAL A 95 -19.14 5.87 6.46
N GLU A 96 -19.53 6.35 5.28
CA GLU A 96 -18.71 6.32 4.06
C GLU A 96 -17.28 6.82 4.29
N GLU A 97 -17.14 7.98 4.93
CA GLU A 97 -15.84 8.62 5.16
C GLU A 97 -14.90 7.72 5.97
N HIS A 98 -15.38 7.09 7.05
CA HIS A 98 -14.59 6.19 7.87
C HIS A 98 -14.17 4.93 7.11
N VAL A 99 -15.12 4.28 6.42
CA VAL A 99 -14.83 3.05 5.68
C VAL A 99 -13.84 3.31 4.55
N VAL A 100 -14.05 4.38 3.79
CA VAL A 100 -13.19 4.76 2.67
C VAL A 100 -11.79 5.10 3.14
N GLU A 101 -11.64 5.91 4.21
CA GLU A 101 -10.32 6.25 4.75
C GLU A 101 -9.58 5.00 5.25
N ARG A 102 -10.26 4.15 6.02
CA ARG A 102 -9.63 2.92 6.52
C ARG A 102 -9.25 1.94 5.42
N MET A 103 -10.05 1.83 4.37
CA MET A 103 -9.72 0.98 3.23
C MET A 103 -8.47 1.47 2.48
N VAL A 104 -8.34 2.79 2.27
CA VAL A 104 -7.14 3.38 1.64
C VAL A 104 -5.91 3.27 2.54
N ASP A 105 -6.07 3.39 3.85
CA ASP A 105 -4.96 3.29 4.81
C ASP A 105 -4.43 1.87 4.97
N VAL A 106 -5.29 0.86 4.86
CA VAL A 106 -4.93 -0.56 5.06
C VAL A 106 -4.45 -1.21 3.77
N ILE A 107 -5.03 -0.82 2.63
CA ILE A 107 -4.82 -1.48 1.34
C ILE A 107 -4.05 -0.52 0.43
N ASP A 108 -2.74 -0.76 0.32
CA ASP A 108 -1.81 0.09 -0.42
C ASP A 108 -2.17 0.26 -1.91
N ASP A 109 -2.84 -0.73 -2.50
CA ASP A 109 -3.20 -0.76 -3.92
C ASP A 109 -4.55 -0.09 -4.24
N LEU A 110 -5.24 0.46 -3.23
CA LEU A 110 -6.61 0.96 -3.38
C LEU A 110 -6.70 2.48 -3.32
N ASP A 111 -7.14 3.09 -4.42
CA ASP A 111 -7.37 4.53 -4.49
C ASP A 111 -8.68 4.94 -3.80
N LYS A 112 -8.72 6.16 -3.24
CA LYS A 112 -9.93 6.72 -2.61
C LYS A 112 -11.18 6.64 -3.50
N LYS A 113 -11.04 6.87 -4.81
CA LYS A 113 -12.16 6.77 -5.76
C LYS A 113 -12.68 5.34 -5.89
N GLN A 114 -11.78 4.36 -5.96
CA GLN A 114 -12.14 2.96 -6.03
C GLN A 114 -12.80 2.51 -4.74
N SER A 115 -12.29 2.93 -3.57
CA SER A 115 -12.91 2.65 -2.27
C SER A 115 -14.36 3.15 -2.19
N ILE A 116 -14.65 4.34 -2.73
CA ILE A 116 -16.00 4.89 -2.79
C ILE A 116 -16.91 4.02 -3.68
N GLU A 117 -16.43 3.60 -4.86
CA GLU A 117 -17.18 2.71 -5.74
C GLU A 117 -17.48 1.36 -5.08
N VAL A 118 -16.49 0.79 -4.39
CA VAL A 118 -16.63 -0.47 -3.65
C VAL A 118 -17.60 -0.32 -2.48
N PHE A 119 -17.56 0.80 -1.75
CA PHE A 119 -18.51 1.09 -0.67
C PHE A 119 -19.95 1.11 -1.17
N TYR A 120 -20.24 1.83 -2.26
CA TYR A 120 -21.58 1.86 -2.83
C TYR A 120 -22.01 0.51 -3.42
N ALA A 121 -21.07 -0.26 -4.00
CA ALA A 121 -21.33 -1.61 -4.46
C ALA A 121 -21.71 -2.54 -3.30
N ALA A 122 -21.01 -2.44 -2.17
CA ALA A 122 -21.30 -3.20 -0.95
C ALA A 122 -22.67 -2.82 -0.35
N GLN A 123 -22.99 -1.52 -0.25
CA GLN A 123 -24.29 -1.09 0.29
C GLN A 123 -25.48 -1.49 -0.57
N LYS A 124 -25.30 -1.57 -1.89
CA LYS A 124 -26.38 -1.97 -2.80
C LYS A 124 -26.49 -3.49 -2.96
N GLY A 125 -25.36 -4.18 -2.99
CA GLY A 125 -25.26 -5.60 -3.34
C GLY A 125 -25.00 -6.53 -2.15
N GLY A 126 -24.82 -5.99 -0.95
CA GLY A 126 -24.42 -6.72 0.26
C GLY A 126 -22.92 -7.04 0.31
N LYS A 127 -22.24 -7.16 -0.84
CA LYS A 127 -20.79 -7.34 -0.93
C LYS A 127 -20.18 -6.50 -2.07
N GLY A 128 -19.02 -5.89 -1.81
CA GLY A 128 -18.23 -5.17 -2.81
C GLY A 128 -16.84 -5.80 -2.97
N LEU A 129 -16.40 -6.07 -4.20
CA LEU A 129 -15.07 -6.59 -4.46
C LEU A 129 -14.02 -5.50 -4.28
N VAL A 130 -13.11 -5.70 -3.32
CA VAL A 130 -12.01 -4.76 -3.07
C VAL A 130 -10.82 -5.06 -3.98
N GLY A 131 -10.44 -6.34 -4.07
CA GLY A 131 -9.30 -6.77 -4.87
C GLY A 131 -9.01 -8.27 -4.74
N VAL A 132 -7.97 -8.73 -5.44
CA VAL A 132 -7.51 -10.12 -5.42
C VAL A 132 -6.06 -10.16 -5.00
N TYR A 133 -5.79 -10.87 -3.89
CA TYR A 133 -4.47 -10.90 -3.26
C TYR A 133 -4.05 -12.34 -2.94
N PRO A 134 -2.75 -12.61 -2.73
CA PRO A 134 -2.27 -13.84 -2.11
C PRO A 134 -2.88 -14.01 -0.71
N LEU A 135 -2.98 -15.27 -0.24
CA LEU A 135 -3.59 -15.61 1.05
C LEU A 135 -3.10 -14.71 2.21
N GLU A 136 -1.78 -14.62 2.37
CA GLU A 136 -1.16 -13.90 3.49
C GLU A 136 -1.56 -12.42 3.55
N GLN A 137 -1.58 -11.74 2.39
CA GLN A 137 -2.01 -10.34 2.31
C GLN A 137 -3.50 -10.20 2.56
N SER A 138 -4.29 -11.12 2.00
CA SER A 138 -5.74 -11.08 2.11
C SER A 138 -6.21 -11.25 3.57
N GLU A 139 -5.62 -12.17 4.32
CA GLU A 139 -5.90 -12.36 5.77
C GLU A 139 -5.47 -11.12 6.57
N PHE A 140 -4.30 -10.58 6.28
CA PHE A 140 -3.82 -9.38 6.93
C PHE A 140 -4.78 -8.19 6.75
N TYR A 141 -5.25 -7.93 5.53
CA TYR A 141 -6.17 -6.81 5.27
C TYR A 141 -7.50 -6.99 6.00
N VAL A 142 -8.07 -8.19 6.01
CA VAL A 142 -9.33 -8.45 6.72
C VAL A 142 -9.16 -8.26 8.23
N GLU A 143 -8.05 -8.72 8.81
CA GLU A 143 -7.78 -8.50 10.24
C GLU A 143 -7.60 -7.02 10.59
N GLN A 144 -6.95 -6.23 9.72
CA GLN A 144 -6.77 -4.80 9.96
C GLN A 144 -8.11 -4.03 9.88
N LEU A 145 -8.96 -4.36 8.91
CA LEU A 145 -10.30 -3.77 8.78
C LEU A 145 -11.21 -4.18 9.96
N LEU A 146 -11.11 -5.43 10.43
CA LEU A 146 -11.87 -5.89 11.59
C LEU A 146 -11.43 -5.19 12.89
N ARG A 147 -10.16 -4.79 13.00
CA ARG A 147 -9.61 -4.10 14.17
C ARG A 147 -9.97 -2.60 14.21
N SER A 148 -10.47 -2.01 13.12
CA SER A 148 -10.82 -0.60 13.13
C SER A 148 -11.96 -0.30 14.10
N GLU A 149 -12.01 0.92 14.62
CA GLU A 149 -13.15 1.42 15.39
C GLU A 149 -13.77 2.60 14.63
N PRO A 150 -15.03 2.52 14.18
CA PRO A 150 -15.92 1.35 14.14
C PRO A 150 -15.40 0.15 13.33
N MET A 151 -15.85 -1.05 13.68
CA MET A 151 -15.43 -2.33 13.08
C MET A 151 -15.96 -2.48 11.66
N ILE A 152 -15.08 -2.83 10.73
CA ILE A 152 -15.41 -3.04 9.31
C ILE A 152 -15.31 -4.54 9.00
N PHE A 153 -16.42 -5.13 8.58
CA PHE A 153 -16.51 -6.55 8.24
C PHE A 153 -16.09 -6.78 6.79
N SER A 154 -15.27 -7.81 6.60
CA SER A 154 -14.77 -8.21 5.29
C SER A 154 -14.71 -9.73 5.20
N GLU A 155 -14.87 -10.26 4.00
CA GLU A 155 -14.88 -11.70 3.74
C GLU A 155 -13.81 -12.09 2.71
N LEU A 156 -13.30 -13.32 2.85
CA LEU A 156 -12.35 -13.93 1.92
C LEU A 156 -13.03 -15.01 1.10
N GLU A 157 -13.06 -14.84 -0.20
CA GLU A 157 -13.52 -15.87 -1.13
C GLU A 157 -12.35 -16.37 -1.97
N LYS A 158 -12.13 -17.69 -1.98
CA LYS A 158 -11.07 -18.30 -2.80
C LYS A 158 -11.36 -18.05 -4.28
N GLU A 159 -10.38 -17.51 -5.01
CA GLU A 159 -10.50 -17.38 -6.46
C GLU A 159 -10.49 -18.79 -7.07
N GLY A 160 -11.62 -19.19 -7.66
CA GLY A 160 -11.71 -20.48 -8.34
C GLY A 160 -10.67 -20.54 -9.45
N LYS A 161 -9.77 -21.53 -9.41
CA LYS A 161 -8.93 -21.89 -10.56
C LYS A 161 -9.90 -22.19 -11.70
N GLY A 162 -9.95 -21.32 -12.71
CA GLY A 162 -10.75 -21.55 -13.91
C GLY A 162 -10.45 -22.94 -14.44
N ALA A 163 -11.49 -23.77 -14.53
CA ALA A 163 -11.44 -25.08 -15.16
C ALA A 163 -11.28 -24.93 -16.67
#